data_AF-A0ABD0QY02-F1
#
_entry.id   AF-A0ABD0QY02-F1
#
_cell.length_a   1.000
_cell.length_b   1.000
_cell.length_c   1.000
_cell.angle_alpha   90.00
_cell.angle_beta   90.00
_cell.angle_gamma   90.00
#
_symmetry.space_group_name_H-M   'P 1'
#
loop_
_entity.id
_entity.type
_entity.pdbx_description
1 polymer ?
#
loop_
_entity_poly.entity_id
_entity_poly.type
_entity_poly.pdbx_seq_one_letter_code
_entity_poly.pdbx_strand_id
1 'polypeptide(L)'
;SVLEYELRFLHCTCCRSSRIMISGLDTLNASVSSELCQEKDKPLDSCYTSEQRAVILQRLNTATESELEQVKLLRGRKAVNIVKYRTTHGPFNSLESVMNVPLLKHKSAVIVFDSILKPADKKERKKGKVHLAKFIRPEVDRALLE
;
A
#
# COMPACT_ATOMS: atom_id res chain seq x y z
N SER A 1 0.94 -29.02 -31.47
CA SER A 1 0.46 -29.09 -30.08
C SER A 1 1.67 -29.13 -29.17
N VAL A 2 1.51 -28.69 -27.91
CA VAL A 2 2.49 -28.74 -26.80
C VAL A 2 3.40 -27.50 -26.74
N LEU A 3 3.49 -26.72 -25.66
CA LEU A 3 2.79 -26.61 -24.36
C LEU A 3 3.12 -25.20 -23.85
N GLU A 4 2.16 -24.50 -23.25
CA GLU A 4 2.46 -23.33 -22.41
C GLU A 4 3.42 -23.72 -21.29
N TYR A 5 4.49 -22.96 -21.08
CA TYR A 5 5.22 -22.99 -19.82
C TYR A 5 4.99 -21.67 -19.09
N GLU A 6 4.03 -21.70 -18.16
CA GLU A 6 3.85 -20.63 -17.18
C GLU A 6 5.13 -20.42 -16.37
N LEU A 7 5.66 -19.19 -16.39
CA LEU A 7 6.68 -18.75 -15.45
C LEU A 7 6.06 -18.67 -14.04
N ARG A 8 6.23 -19.74 -13.26
CA ARG A 8 5.75 -19.80 -11.87
C ARG A 8 6.80 -19.23 -10.94
N PHE A 9 6.50 -18.07 -10.36
CA PHE A 9 7.29 -17.49 -9.27
C PHE A 9 6.78 -18.01 -7.92
N LEU A 10 7.69 -18.41 -7.03
CA LEU A 10 7.38 -18.69 -5.64
C LEU A 10 7.58 -17.42 -4.80
N HIS A 11 6.59 -17.09 -3.97
CA HIS A 11 6.61 -15.92 -3.10
C HIS A 11 6.91 -16.35 -1.66
N CYS A 12 7.93 -15.77 -0.99
CA CYS A 12 8.10 -16.06 0.45
C CYS A 12 6.94 -15.44 1.22
N THR A 13 6.19 -16.28 1.93
CA THR A 13 5.15 -15.85 2.86
C THR A 13 5.73 -15.12 4.09
N CYS A 14 7.03 -15.25 4.32
CA CYS A 14 7.78 -14.62 5.41
C CYS A 14 8.21 -13.16 5.12
N CYS A 15 8.62 -12.88 3.89
CA CYS A 15 9.26 -11.64 3.45
C CYS A 15 8.72 -11.32 2.06
N ARG A 16 7.77 -10.39 1.92
CA ARG A 16 7.09 -10.09 0.63
C ARG A 16 8.02 -9.59 -0.49
N SER A 17 9.32 -9.42 -0.25
CA SER A 17 10.27 -8.77 -1.16
C SER A 17 11.27 -9.69 -1.86
N SER A 18 11.29 -11.00 -1.57
CA SER A 18 12.18 -11.92 -2.27
C SER A 18 11.37 -12.76 -3.26
N ARG A 19 11.44 -12.41 -4.56
CA ARG A 19 11.04 -13.31 -5.65
C ARG A 19 12.23 -14.23 -5.93
N ILE A 20 12.04 -15.54 -5.75
CA ILE A 20 13.05 -16.54 -6.12
C ILE A 20 12.76 -16.94 -7.56
N MET A 21 13.70 -16.67 -8.47
CA MET A 21 13.61 -17.14 -9.84
C MET A 21 13.95 -18.64 -9.86
N ILE A 22 13.07 -19.45 -10.43
CA ILE A 22 13.41 -20.83 -10.77
C ILE A 22 14.22 -20.74 -12.07
N SER A 23 15.53 -20.92 -11.99
CA SER A 23 16.35 -21.00 -13.20
C SER A 23 16.06 -22.34 -13.87
N GLY A 24 15.49 -22.26 -15.08
CA GLY A 24 15.26 -23.42 -15.92
C GLY A 24 14.66 -23.01 -17.26
N LEU A 25 15.54 -22.89 -18.26
CA LEU A 25 15.29 -23.03 -19.71
C LEU A 25 15.02 -21.75 -20.54
N ASP A 26 16.15 -21.21 -21.02
CA ASP A 26 16.51 -20.86 -22.40
C ASP A 26 15.58 -20.06 -23.35
N THR A 27 16.24 -19.08 -23.99
CA THR A 27 16.04 -18.54 -25.35
C THR A 27 14.91 -17.52 -25.61
N LEU A 28 15.23 -16.22 -25.59
CA LEU A 28 15.64 -15.41 -26.76
C LEU A 28 15.53 -13.91 -26.46
N ASN A 29 16.47 -13.15 -27.04
CA ASN A 29 16.61 -11.70 -26.95
C ASN A 29 15.29 -10.93 -27.12
N ALA A 30 14.83 -10.33 -26.04
CA ALA A 30 14.08 -9.08 -26.11
C ALA A 30 14.61 -8.20 -24.97
N SER A 31 15.15 -7.04 -25.35
CA SER A 31 15.54 -5.98 -24.44
C SER A 31 14.31 -5.55 -23.62
N VAL A 32 14.12 -6.13 -22.43
CA VAL A 32 13.10 -5.70 -21.47
C VAL A 32 13.76 -5.46 -20.12
N SER A 33 14.00 -4.17 -19.89
CA SER A 33 14.40 -3.47 -18.67
C SER A 33 14.58 -4.31 -17.41
N SER A 34 15.85 -4.58 -17.11
CA SER A 34 16.36 -4.71 -15.76
C SER A 34 16.24 -3.37 -15.00
N GLU A 35 15.03 -2.95 -14.63
CA GLU A 35 14.80 -1.75 -13.82
C GLU A 35 13.82 -1.99 -12.66
N LEU A 36 13.97 -3.12 -11.95
CA LEU A 36 13.30 -3.30 -10.66
C LEU A 36 14.27 -3.80 -9.60
N CYS A 37 15.34 -3.03 -9.38
CA CYS A 37 16.28 -3.25 -8.28
C CYS A 37 16.98 -1.95 -7.81
N GLN A 38 16.38 -0.76 -7.92
CA GLN A 38 16.91 0.48 -7.29
C GLN A 38 15.77 1.44 -6.88
N GLU A 39 14.91 1.05 -5.94
CA GLU A 39 13.80 1.90 -5.46
C GLU A 39 14.14 2.68 -4.18
N LYS A 40 15.36 2.54 -3.63
CA LYS A 40 15.73 3.15 -2.34
C LYS A 40 16.29 4.58 -2.43
N ASP A 41 16.73 5.02 -3.60
CA ASP A 41 17.44 6.30 -3.76
C ASP A 41 16.70 7.32 -4.64
N LYS A 42 15.51 6.96 -5.13
CA LYS A 42 14.71 7.88 -5.94
C LYS A 42 13.87 8.79 -5.03
N PRO A 43 14.02 10.13 -5.11
CA PRO A 43 13.25 11.05 -4.29
C PRO A 43 11.75 10.92 -4.59
N LEU A 44 10.91 10.96 -3.55
CA LEU A 44 9.45 10.82 -3.65
C LEU A 44 8.85 11.86 -4.58
N ASP A 45 9.40 13.08 -4.58
CA ASP A 45 9.00 14.16 -5.45
C ASP A 45 9.06 13.79 -6.94
N SER A 46 9.93 12.87 -7.35
CA SER A 46 10.02 12.43 -8.75
C SER A 46 8.93 11.43 -9.17
N CYS A 47 8.17 10.89 -8.21
CA CYS A 47 7.06 9.96 -8.47
C CYS A 47 5.74 10.69 -8.80
N TYR A 48 5.71 12.01 -8.68
CA TYR A 48 4.49 12.83 -8.82
C TYR A 48 4.76 14.06 -9.70
N THR A 49 3.75 14.50 -10.43
CA THR A 49 3.84 15.77 -11.18
C THR A 49 3.87 16.96 -10.22
N SER A 50 4.36 18.12 -10.67
CA SER A 50 4.39 19.34 -9.85
C SER A 50 3.01 19.73 -9.31
N GLU A 51 1.96 19.56 -10.12
CA GLU A 51 0.58 19.82 -9.72
C GLU A 51 0.11 18.83 -8.64
N GLN A 52 0.38 17.54 -8.82
CA GLN A 52 0.05 16.52 -7.82
C GLN A 52 0.75 16.79 -6.49
N ARG A 53 2.03 17.13 -6.53
CA ARG A 53 2.81 17.51 -5.34
C ARG A 53 2.19 18.70 -4.62
N ALA A 54 1.81 19.74 -5.36
CA ALA A 54 1.16 20.92 -4.81
C ALA A 54 -0.15 20.56 -4.08
N VAL A 55 -0.99 19.72 -4.69
CA VAL A 55 -2.26 19.26 -4.07
C VAL A 55 -1.99 18.45 -2.80
N ILE A 56 -1.03 17.52 -2.84
CA ILE A 56 -0.65 16.70 -1.67
C ILE A 56 -0.17 17.61 -0.53
N LEU A 57 0.80 18.48 -0.81
CA LEU A 57 1.37 19.38 0.19
C LEU A 57 0.33 20.35 0.74
N GLN A 58 -0.53 20.92 -0.11
CA GLN A 58 -1.62 21.79 0.32
C GLN A 58 -2.55 21.06 1.28
N ARG A 59 -2.95 19.82 0.97
CA ARG A 59 -3.81 19.04 1.88
C ARG A 59 -3.11 18.75 3.20
N LEU A 60 -1.84 18.34 3.18
CA LEU A 60 -1.08 18.05 4.40
C LEU A 60 -0.76 19.28 5.25
N ASN A 61 -0.67 20.47 4.65
CA ASN A 61 -0.40 21.72 5.35
C ASN A 61 -1.65 22.38 5.91
N THR A 62 -2.81 22.22 5.26
CA THR A 62 -4.05 22.92 5.63
C THR A 62 -5.06 22.07 6.39
N ALA A 63 -5.11 20.75 6.14
CA ALA A 63 -6.14 19.89 6.74
C ALA A 63 -6.01 19.83 8.27
N THR A 64 -7.16 19.81 8.94
CA THR A 64 -7.26 19.55 10.38
C THR A 64 -6.94 18.09 10.71
N GLU A 65 -6.70 17.80 11.99
CA GLU A 65 -6.44 16.42 12.44
C GLU A 65 -7.58 15.47 12.02
N SER A 66 -8.84 15.83 12.30
CA SER A 66 -10.03 15.04 11.95
C SER A 66 -10.17 14.79 10.44
N GLU A 67 -9.79 15.77 9.63
CA GLU A 67 -9.78 15.63 8.17
C GLU A 67 -8.68 14.67 7.68
N LEU A 68 -7.50 14.70 8.31
CA LEU A 68 -6.42 13.76 8.00
C LEU A 68 -6.83 12.33 8.40
N GLU A 69 -7.55 12.14 9.50
CA GLU A 69 -8.02 10.82 9.94
C GLU A 69 -9.03 10.15 8.99
N GLN A 70 -9.66 10.92 8.09
CA GLN A 70 -10.50 10.35 7.03
C GLN A 70 -9.68 9.46 6.08
N VAL A 71 -8.38 9.74 5.94
CA VAL A 71 -7.46 8.87 5.22
C VAL A 71 -7.12 7.68 6.12
N LYS A 72 -7.51 6.46 5.68
CA LYS A 72 -7.36 5.21 6.47
C LYS A 72 -5.98 5.04 7.10
N LEU A 73 -4.91 5.43 6.41
CA LEU A 73 -3.53 5.25 6.86
C LEU A 73 -2.97 6.39 7.72
N LEU A 74 -3.74 7.47 7.95
CA LEU A 74 -3.37 8.60 8.80
C LEU A 74 -4.09 8.62 10.15
N ARG A 75 -5.01 7.69 10.42
CA ARG A 75 -5.75 7.62 11.68
C ARG A 75 -4.87 7.55 12.92
N GLY A 76 -5.36 8.12 14.02
CA GLY A 76 -4.72 8.10 15.33
C GLY A 76 -3.44 8.92 15.34
N ARG A 77 -2.36 8.35 15.92
CA ARG A 77 -1.10 9.09 16.18
C ARG A 77 -0.47 9.71 14.94
N LYS A 78 -0.73 9.19 13.73
CA LYS A 78 -0.13 9.73 12.50
C LYS A 78 -0.69 11.12 12.15
N ALA A 79 -2.01 11.32 12.22
CA ALA A 79 -2.62 12.63 11.98
C ALA A 79 -2.13 13.66 13.01
N VAL A 80 -2.12 13.29 14.30
CA VAL A 80 -1.55 14.12 15.38
C VAL A 80 -0.10 14.49 15.08
N ASN A 81 0.73 13.51 14.68
CA ASN A 81 2.13 13.75 14.40
C ASN A 81 2.35 14.66 13.19
N ILE A 82 1.52 14.59 12.15
CA ILE A 82 1.59 15.49 10.99
C ILE A 82 1.32 16.94 11.43
N VAL A 83 0.23 17.17 12.17
CA VAL A 83 -0.11 18.51 12.67
C VAL A 83 0.98 19.02 13.60
N LYS A 84 1.43 18.20 14.56
CA LYS A 84 2.51 18.57 15.49
C LYS A 84 3.81 18.90 14.75
N TYR A 85 4.18 18.12 13.75
CA TYR A 85 5.40 18.35 12.98
C TYR A 85 5.32 19.69 12.25
N ARG A 86 4.24 19.96 11.50
CA ARG A 86 4.13 21.23 10.75
C ARG A 86 4.01 22.46 11.65
N THR A 87 3.45 22.31 12.85
CA THR A 87 3.39 23.39 13.84
C THR A 87 4.77 23.71 14.44
N THR A 88 5.65 22.72 14.56
CA THR A 88 6.96 22.88 15.21
C THR A 88 8.10 23.15 14.23
N HIS A 89 8.01 22.63 13.00
CA HIS A 89 9.06 22.70 11.98
C HIS A 89 8.68 23.61 10.80
N GLY A 90 7.44 24.11 10.78
CA GLY A 90 6.86 24.83 9.66
C GLY A 90 6.19 23.92 8.64
N PRO A 91 5.53 24.49 7.62
CA PRO A 91 4.82 23.72 6.59
C PRO A 91 5.77 22.81 5.80
N PHE A 92 5.23 21.70 5.28
CA PHE A 92 5.95 20.81 4.37
C PHE A 92 6.17 21.50 3.03
N ASN A 93 7.43 21.53 2.57
CA ASN A 93 7.82 22.11 1.27
C ASN A 93 8.12 21.03 0.21
N SER A 94 8.27 19.77 0.62
CA SER A 94 8.58 18.64 -0.26
C SER A 94 7.97 17.34 0.27
N LEU A 95 7.77 16.33 -0.58
CA LEU A 95 7.21 15.06 -0.13
C LEU A 95 8.18 14.28 0.78
N GLU A 96 9.48 14.51 0.65
CA GLU A 96 10.53 13.94 1.52
C GLU A 96 10.42 14.49 2.94
N SER A 97 10.09 15.77 3.10
CA SER A 97 9.92 16.37 4.43
C SER A 97 8.81 15.70 5.25
N VAL A 98 7.82 15.10 4.58
CA VAL A 98 6.74 14.33 5.19
C VAL A 98 7.25 13.01 5.80
N MET A 99 8.35 12.44 5.28
CA MET A 99 8.95 11.21 5.83
C MET A 99 9.65 11.42 7.18
N ASN A 100 9.94 12.67 7.55
CA ASN A 100 10.48 13.02 8.86
C ASN A 100 9.42 12.94 9.97
N VAL A 101 8.13 12.83 9.60
CA VAL A 101 7.04 12.69 10.57
C VAL A 101 7.10 11.31 11.24
N PRO A 102 7.10 11.24 12.59
CA PRO A 102 7.11 9.98 13.30
C PRO A 102 5.93 9.08 12.90
N LEU A 103 6.21 7.79 12.71
CA LEU A 103 5.25 6.75 12.29
C LEU A 103 4.78 6.85 10.82
N LEU A 104 5.34 7.75 10.01
CA LEU A 104 5.04 7.87 8.59
C LEU A 104 6.26 7.45 7.75
N LYS A 105 6.26 6.20 7.28
CA LYS A 105 7.35 5.63 6.46
C LYS A 105 7.02 5.70 4.98
N HIS A 106 8.04 5.54 4.13
CA HIS A 106 7.94 5.62 2.66
C HIS A 106 6.71 4.90 2.10
N LYS A 107 6.57 3.60 2.36
CA LYS A 107 5.45 2.79 1.88
C LYS A 107 4.07 3.33 2.31
N SER A 108 3.96 3.84 3.53
CA SER A 108 2.70 4.44 3.99
C SER A 108 2.47 5.83 3.40
N ALA A 109 3.53 6.61 3.17
CA ALA A 109 3.44 7.94 2.59
C ALA A 109 2.92 7.86 1.14
N VAL A 110 3.48 6.97 0.31
CA VAL A 110 3.02 6.74 -1.06
C VAL A 110 1.52 6.43 -1.11
N ILE A 111 1.05 5.49 -0.30
CA ILE A 111 -0.39 5.13 -0.29
C ILE A 111 -1.26 6.29 0.20
N VAL A 112 -0.77 7.10 1.16
CA VAL A 112 -1.48 8.30 1.62
C VAL A 112 -1.57 9.33 0.51
N PHE A 113 -0.48 9.60 -0.21
CA PHE A 113 -0.45 10.54 -1.32
C PHE A 113 -1.40 10.11 -2.43
N ASP A 114 -1.37 8.83 -2.81
CA ASP A 114 -2.30 8.27 -3.79
C ASP A 114 -3.76 8.39 -3.34
N SER A 115 -4.04 8.23 -2.03
CA SER A 115 -5.38 8.39 -1.46
C SER A 115 -5.85 9.84 -1.43
N ILE A 116 -4.92 10.81 -1.33
CA ILE A 116 -5.22 12.24 -1.40
C ILE A 116 -5.55 12.63 -2.85
N LEU A 117 -4.81 12.12 -3.83
CA LEU A 117 -5.03 12.37 -5.25
C LEU A 117 -6.29 11.67 -5.79
N LYS A 118 -6.59 10.48 -5.28
CA LYS A 118 -7.77 9.68 -5.64
C LYS A 118 -8.59 9.44 -4.38
N PRO A 119 -9.31 10.45 -3.87
CA PRO A 119 -10.23 10.23 -2.77
C PRO A 119 -11.26 9.23 -3.27
N ALA A 120 -11.19 8.00 -2.77
CA ALA A 120 -12.07 6.92 -3.23
C ALA A 120 -13.48 7.47 -3.30
N ASP A 121 -14.06 7.47 -4.51
CA ASP A 121 -15.48 7.78 -4.70
C ASP A 121 -16.19 7.02 -3.59
N LYS A 122 -17.00 7.73 -2.81
CA LYS A 122 -17.84 7.13 -1.78
C LYS A 122 -18.87 6.23 -2.48
N LYS A 123 -18.44 5.15 -3.15
CA LYS A 123 -19.25 3.96 -3.29
C LYS A 123 -19.48 3.57 -1.85
N GLU A 124 -20.68 3.89 -1.37
CA GLU A 124 -21.26 3.29 -0.19
C GLU A 124 -20.72 1.88 -0.12
N ARG A 125 -19.94 1.59 0.91
CA ARG A 125 -19.77 0.20 1.29
C ARG A 125 -21.18 -0.22 1.66
N LYS A 126 -21.94 -0.72 0.68
CA LYS A 126 -23.09 -1.58 0.96
C LYS A 126 -22.50 -2.57 1.94
N LYS A 127 -22.89 -2.45 3.21
CA LYS A 127 -22.64 -3.47 4.22
C LYS A 127 -23.38 -4.67 3.66
N GLY A 128 -22.75 -5.40 2.75
CA GLY A 128 -23.20 -6.72 2.37
C GLY A 128 -23.32 -7.42 3.70
N LYS A 129 -24.54 -7.75 4.09
CA LYS A 129 -24.78 -8.58 5.26
C LYS A 129 -23.95 -9.83 4.98
N VAL A 130 -22.76 -9.92 5.56
CA VAL A 130 -22.01 -11.15 5.57
C VAL A 130 -22.88 -12.06 6.40
N HIS A 131 -23.72 -12.87 5.74
CA HIS A 131 -24.34 -14.01 6.39
C HIS A 131 -23.17 -14.92 6.73
N LEU A 132 -22.67 -14.79 7.96
CA LEU A 132 -21.81 -15.79 8.54
C LEU A 132 -22.64 -17.07 8.53
N ALA A 133 -22.35 -17.97 7.59
CA ALA A 133 -22.99 -19.27 7.57
C ALA A 133 -22.81 -19.89 8.96
N LYS A 134 -23.92 -20.25 9.61
CA LYS A 134 -23.86 -20.96 10.89
C LYS A 134 -23.21 -22.30 10.57
N PHE A 135 -22.01 -22.53 11.11
CA PHE A 135 -21.32 -23.80 10.98
C PHE A 135 -22.19 -24.83 11.72
N ILE A 136 -23.00 -25.59 10.99
CA ILE A 136 -23.75 -26.70 11.55
C ILE A 136 -22.72 -27.78 11.82
N ARG A 137 -22.41 -28.04 13.09
CA ARG A 137 -21.57 -29.18 13.47
C ARG A 137 -22.41 -30.44 13.25
N PRO A 138 -22.07 -31.32 12.28
CA PRO A 138 -22.76 -32.60 12.18
C PRO A 138 -22.46 -33.40 13.44
N GLU A 139 -23.51 -33.91 14.08
CA GLU A 139 -23.39 -34.86 15.18
C GLU A 139 -23.07 -36.22 14.56
N VAL A 140 -21.77 -36.48 14.37
CA VAL A 140 -21.29 -37.79 13.95
C VAL A 140 -21.22 -38.66 15.19
N ASP A 141 -22.09 -39.66 15.25
CA ASP A 141 -22.04 -40.69 16.29
C ASP A 141 -20.73 -41.47 16.16
N ARG A 142 -19.96 -41.56 17.26
CA ARG A 142 -18.65 -42.23 17.26
C ARG A 142 -18.77 -43.73 17.03
N ALA A 143 -19.96 -44.30 17.20
CA ALA A 143 -20.24 -45.71 16.91
C ALA A 143 -20.12 -46.07 15.42
N LEU A 144 -20.07 -45.10 14.51
CA LEU A 144 -19.93 -45.33 13.07
C LEU A 144 -18.47 -45.27 12.56
N LEU A 145 -17.49 -45.18 13.46
CA LEU A 145 -16.06 -45.02 13.14
C LEU A 145 -15.21 -46.26 13.48
N GLU A 146 -15.84 -47.42 13.71
CA GLU A 146 -15.13 -48.70 13.85
C GLU A 146 -14.90 -49.40 12.51
#